data_AF-A0A2W6DU50-F1
#
_entry.id   AF-A0A2W6DU50-F1
#
_cell.length_a   1.000
_cell.length_b   1.000
_cell.length_c   1.000
_cell.angle_alpha   90.00
_cell.angle_beta   90.00
_cell.angle_gamma   90.00
#
_symmetry.space_group_name_H-M   'P 1'
#
loop_
_entity.id
_entity.type
_entity.pdbx_description
1 polymer ?
#
loop_
_entity_poly.entity_id
_entity_poly.type
_entity_poly.pdbx_seq_one_letter_code
_entity_poly.pdbx_strand_id
1 'polypeptide(L)'
;MGSGSVSRITAIGALCLAATFGVSACGLTGSNASKSDVVAALKKESDTKSLPAKQLDCLAGILIKFGNKSDVKKFADGKKKLNDVRQASGSSKTIESETAKCL
;
A
#
# COMPACT_ATOMS: atom_id res chain seq x y z
N MET A 1 -3.61 0.54 -58.32
CA MET A 1 -2.99 1.73 -57.71
C MET A 1 -3.55 1.88 -56.32
N GLY A 2 -2.70 1.97 -55.29
CA GLY A 2 -3.12 2.13 -53.89
C GLY A 2 -2.35 1.26 -52.91
N SER A 3 -1.04 1.46 -52.84
CA SER A 3 -0.19 1.04 -51.72
C SER A 3 -0.50 1.89 -50.49
N GLY A 4 -0.43 1.28 -49.30
CA GLY A 4 -0.22 1.95 -48.03
C GLY A 4 -1.10 1.37 -46.92
N SER A 5 -0.63 0.98 -45.74
CA SER A 5 0.72 0.92 -45.22
C SER A 5 0.73 -0.14 -44.11
N VAL A 6 1.83 -0.85 -44.05
CA VAL A 6 2.22 -1.82 -43.03
C VAL A 6 2.14 -1.20 -41.63
N SER A 7 1.44 -1.85 -40.69
CA SER A 7 1.84 -1.80 -39.29
C SER A 7 2.09 -3.23 -38.81
N ARG A 8 3.34 -3.44 -38.42
CA ARG A 8 4.04 -4.69 -38.20
C ARG A 8 3.40 -5.42 -37.00
N ILE A 9 3.14 -6.72 -37.11
CA ILE A 9 3.92 -7.78 -36.42
C ILE A 9 4.27 -7.31 -34.99
N THR A 10 3.70 -7.86 -33.93
CA THR A 10 4.12 -9.17 -33.41
C THR A 10 3.09 -9.67 -32.42
N ALA A 11 2.56 -10.86 -32.69
CA ALA A 11 1.89 -11.68 -31.71
C ALA A 11 2.88 -12.08 -30.61
N ILE A 12 2.52 -11.84 -29.35
CA ILE A 12 3.00 -12.68 -28.24
C ILE A 12 1.75 -13.19 -27.56
N GLY A 13 1.36 -14.40 -27.94
CA GLY A 13 0.50 -15.22 -27.12
C GLY A 13 1.28 -15.72 -25.91
N ALA A 14 0.63 -15.76 -24.75
CA ALA A 14 0.84 -16.80 -23.76
C ALA A 14 -0.34 -16.80 -22.78
N LEU A 15 -0.99 -17.95 -22.73
CA LEU A 15 -1.85 -18.41 -21.65
C LEU A 15 -1.23 -18.07 -20.28
N CYS A 16 -2.00 -17.44 -19.39
CA CYS A 16 -1.78 -17.60 -17.95
C CYS A 16 -3.14 -17.82 -17.27
N LEU A 17 -3.23 -19.03 -16.70
CA LEU A 17 -4.33 -19.60 -15.96
C LEU A 17 -4.66 -18.75 -14.72
N ALA A 18 -5.94 -18.79 -14.33
CA ALA A 18 -6.46 -18.61 -12.97
C ALA A 18 -5.55 -17.86 -11.96
N ALA A 19 -5.81 -16.55 -11.81
CA ALA A 19 -5.47 -15.80 -10.60
C ALA A 19 -6.77 -15.25 -9.97
N THR A 20 -7.55 -16.16 -9.41
CA THR A 20 -8.69 -15.86 -8.55
C THR A 20 -8.14 -15.19 -7.28
N PHE A 21 -8.45 -13.90 -7.10
CA PHE A 21 -8.14 -13.02 -5.96
C PHE A 21 -6.66 -12.80 -5.62
N GLY A 22 -6.10 -11.66 -6.04
CA GLY A 22 -4.82 -11.22 -5.47
C GLY A 22 -4.13 -10.06 -6.16
N VAL A 23 -4.72 -8.86 -6.06
CA VAL A 23 -4.03 -7.56 -6.02
C VAL A 23 -3.14 -7.21 -7.22
N SER A 24 -3.56 -6.16 -7.92
CA SER A 24 -2.74 -5.25 -8.73
C SER A 24 -1.39 -4.92 -8.07
N ALA A 25 -0.38 -5.76 -8.29
CA ALA A 25 1.03 -5.40 -8.12
C ALA A 25 1.51 -4.64 -9.36
N CYS A 26 0.94 -3.45 -9.54
CA CYS A 26 1.58 -2.39 -10.29
C CYS A 26 2.73 -1.88 -9.41
N GLY A 27 3.97 -2.36 -9.59
CA GLY A 27 5.07 -1.92 -8.73
C GLY A 27 6.38 -2.69 -8.85
N LEU A 28 6.91 -2.83 -10.07
CA LEU A 28 8.26 -3.32 -10.37
C LEU A 28 9.38 -2.32 -9.98
N THR A 29 9.22 -1.54 -8.92
CA THR A 29 10.23 -0.55 -8.54
C THR A 29 10.30 -0.45 -7.03
N GLY A 30 11.49 -0.67 -6.49
CA GLY A 30 11.80 -0.39 -5.09
C GLY A 30 11.35 1.04 -4.77
N SER A 31 10.31 1.17 -3.96
CA SER A 31 9.69 2.45 -3.64
C SER A 31 9.00 2.31 -2.30
N ASN A 32 9.27 3.27 -1.41
CA ASN A 32 8.63 3.40 -0.11
C ASN A 32 7.11 3.21 -0.20
N ALA A 33 6.48 2.70 0.86
CA ALA A 33 5.02 2.66 0.94
C ALA A 33 4.46 4.08 0.79
N SER A 34 3.58 4.31 -0.18
CA SER A 34 2.95 5.61 -0.36
C SER A 34 1.91 5.81 0.75
N LYS A 35 1.71 7.06 1.19
CA LYS A 35 0.69 7.38 2.19
C LYS A 35 -0.70 6.88 1.80
N SER A 36 -1.04 7.01 0.52
CA SER A 36 -2.29 6.50 -0.06
C SER A 36 -2.45 4.99 0.07
N ASP A 37 -1.38 4.21 -0.09
CA ASP A 37 -1.42 2.74 0.01
C ASP A 37 -1.64 2.31 1.47
N VAL A 38 -0.98 3.00 2.40
CA VAL A 38 -1.17 2.77 3.85
C VAL A 38 -2.58 3.16 4.28
N VAL A 39 -3.13 4.28 3.80
CA VAL A 39 -4.52 4.69 4.05
C VAL A 39 -5.49 3.65 3.49
N ALA A 40 -5.25 3.13 2.29
CA ALA A 40 -6.07 2.10 1.69
C ALA A 40 -6.03 0.78 2.48
N ALA A 41 -4.88 0.42 3.06
CA ALA A 41 -4.74 -0.72 3.95
C ALA A 41 -5.46 -0.52 5.29
N LEU A 42 -5.35 0.67 5.91
CA LEU A 42 -6.08 1.01 7.14
C LEU A 42 -7.60 0.91 6.92
N LYS A 43 -8.12 1.37 5.78
CA LYS A 43 -9.56 1.21 5.43
C LYS A 43 -10.02 -0.24 5.36
N LYS A 44 -9.11 -1.20 5.21
CA LYS A 44 -9.42 -2.63 5.15
C LYS A 44 -9.31 -3.31 6.52
N GLU A 45 -8.59 -2.72 7.47
CA GLU A 45 -8.49 -3.26 8.83
C GLU A 45 -9.75 -2.90 9.63
N SER A 46 -10.32 -3.90 10.29
CA SER A 46 -11.54 -3.76 11.09
C SER A 46 -11.45 -2.65 12.14
N ASP A 47 -10.28 -2.48 12.74
CA ASP A 47 -10.02 -1.51 13.82
C ASP A 47 -10.01 -0.06 13.34
N THR A 48 -9.69 0.18 12.06
CA THR A 48 -9.52 1.55 11.54
C THR A 48 -10.48 1.90 10.39
N LYS A 49 -11.21 0.93 9.82
CA LYS A 49 -12.17 1.18 8.72
C LYS A 49 -13.30 2.15 9.06
N SER A 50 -13.70 2.24 10.34
CA SER A 50 -14.76 3.16 10.79
C SER A 50 -14.25 4.58 11.02
N LEU A 51 -12.94 4.79 10.98
CA LEU A 51 -12.36 6.12 11.19
C LEU A 51 -12.55 7.01 9.96
N PRO A 52 -12.86 8.30 10.14
CA PRO A 52 -12.92 9.26 9.05
C PRO A 52 -11.57 9.39 8.32
N ALA A 53 -11.63 9.76 7.04
CA ALA A 53 -10.46 9.82 6.16
C ALA A 53 -9.31 10.69 6.70
N LYS A 54 -9.61 11.75 7.45
CA LYS A 54 -8.60 12.61 8.08
C LYS A 54 -7.80 11.86 9.16
N GLN A 55 -8.45 11.03 9.96
CA GLN A 55 -7.79 10.25 11.00
C GLN A 55 -6.96 9.12 10.39
N LEU A 56 -7.48 8.48 9.34
CA LEU A 56 -6.74 7.48 8.55
C LEU A 56 -5.48 8.08 7.92
N ASP A 57 -5.56 9.29 7.37
CA ASP A 57 -4.40 9.99 6.78
C ASP A 57 -3.37 10.40 7.85
N CYS A 58 -3.84 10.80 9.02
CA CYS A 58 -2.98 11.11 10.18
C CYS A 58 -2.24 9.86 10.68
N LEU A 59 -2.97 8.75 10.89
CA LEU A 59 -2.42 7.44 11.24
C LEU A 59 -1.41 6.95 10.21
N ALA A 60 -1.72 7.02 8.92
CA ALA A 60 -0.79 6.64 7.86
C ALA A 60 0.51 7.46 7.90
N GLY A 61 0.41 8.75 8.26
CA GLY A 61 1.58 9.61 8.50
C GLY A 61 2.44 9.12 9.65
N ILE A 62 1.83 8.71 10.77
CA ILE A 62 2.53 8.15 11.93
C ILE A 62 3.21 6.83 11.57
N LEU A 63 2.51 5.93 10.86
CA LEU A 63 3.10 4.67 10.41
C LEU A 63 4.30 4.86 9.50
N ILE A 64 4.24 5.80 8.56
CA ILE A 64 5.38 6.09 7.68
C ILE A 64 6.54 6.75 8.45
N LYS A 65 6.22 7.58 9.45
CA LYS A 65 7.21 8.34 10.22
C LYS A 65 7.93 7.52 11.29
N PHE A 66 7.21 6.66 12.00
CA PHE A 66 7.72 5.91 13.14
C PHE A 66 7.77 4.40 12.93
N GLY A 67 7.00 3.87 11.97
CA GLY A 67 6.97 2.44 11.64
C GLY A 67 8.17 2.01 10.80
N ASN A 68 8.48 0.71 10.87
CA ASN A 68 9.52 0.11 10.06
C ASN A 68 9.10 0.10 8.59
N LYS A 69 9.89 0.73 7.72
CA LYS A 69 9.58 0.91 6.29
C LYS A 69 9.26 -0.40 5.57
N SER A 70 9.96 -1.50 5.89
CA SER A 70 9.68 -2.82 5.31
C SER A 70 8.34 -3.38 5.78
N ASP A 71 8.01 -3.19 7.06
CA ASP A 71 6.74 -3.68 7.62
C ASP A 71 5.56 -2.81 7.18
N VAL A 72 5.72 -1.49 7.13
CA VAL A 72 4.71 -0.54 6.63
C VAL A 72 4.40 -0.83 5.16
N LYS A 73 5.42 -1.17 4.35
CA LYS A 73 5.21 -1.60 2.97
C LYS A 73 4.44 -2.92 2.92
N LYS A 74 4.84 -3.94 3.68
CA LYS A 74 4.09 -5.21 3.76
C LYS A 74 2.66 -5.00 4.24
N PHE A 75 2.42 -4.06 5.15
CA PHE A 75 1.08 -3.69 5.60
C PHE A 75 0.27 -3.02 4.49
N ALA A 76 0.85 -2.05 3.78
CA ALA A 76 0.24 -1.40 2.63
C ALA A 76 -0.12 -2.40 1.50
N ASP A 77 0.77 -3.38 1.27
CA ASP A 77 0.56 -4.51 0.36
C ASP A 77 -0.48 -5.54 0.87
N GLY A 78 -0.99 -5.40 2.10
CA GLY A 78 -1.93 -6.34 2.72
C GLY A 78 -1.30 -7.69 3.13
N LYS A 79 0.03 -7.79 3.14
CA LYS A 79 0.82 -8.98 3.49
C LYS A 79 1.15 -9.07 4.98
N LYS A 80 0.80 -8.05 5.75
CA LYS A 80 1.09 -7.94 7.19
C LYS A 80 -0.02 -7.15 7.87
N LYS A 81 -0.32 -7.49 9.12
CA LYS A 81 -1.33 -6.78 9.94
C LYS A 81 -0.75 -5.53 10.58
N LEU A 82 -1.63 -4.58 10.92
CA LEU A 82 -1.24 -3.32 11.54
C LEU A 82 -0.45 -3.54 12.84
N ASN A 83 -0.95 -4.43 13.71
CA ASN A 83 -0.31 -4.77 15.00
C ASN A 83 1.07 -5.43 14.86
N ASP A 84 1.40 -5.95 13.69
CA ASP A 84 2.67 -6.63 13.45
C ASP A 84 3.73 -5.63 12.93
N VAL A 85 3.32 -4.41 12.54
CA VAL A 85 4.23 -3.36 12.08
C VAL A 85 5.13 -2.94 13.22
N ARG A 86 6.42 -3.26 13.11
CA ARG A 86 7.40 -2.92 14.13
C ARG A 86 7.67 -1.41 14.11
N GLN A 87 7.90 -0.86 15.30
CA GLN A 87 8.43 0.49 15.44
C GLN A 87 9.88 0.53 14.94
N ALA A 88 10.22 1.53 14.13
CA ALA A 88 11.59 1.81 13.72
C ALA A 88 12.19 3.03 14.43
N SER A 89 11.36 3.95 14.93
CA SER A 89 11.84 5.14 15.63
C SER A 89 10.81 5.72 16.60
N GLY A 90 11.26 6.59 17.49
CA GLY A 90 10.47 7.18 18.58
C GLY A 90 10.35 6.27 19.80
N SER A 91 9.81 6.79 20.90
CA SER A 91 9.39 6.00 22.06
C SER A 91 7.90 5.66 21.94
N SER A 92 7.45 4.55 22.54
CA SER A 92 6.04 4.15 22.53
C SER A 92 5.12 5.28 22.98
N LYS A 93 5.49 6.01 24.05
CA LYS A 93 4.77 7.21 24.52
C LYS A 93 4.59 8.29 23.45
N THR A 94 5.61 8.53 22.62
CA THR A 94 5.52 9.55 21.56
C THR A 94 4.57 9.09 20.46
N ILE A 95 4.64 7.82 20.06
CA ILE A 95 3.70 7.26 19.08
C ILE A 95 2.28 7.30 19.62
N GLU A 96 2.05 6.88 20.85
CA GLU A 96 0.73 6.93 21.48
C GLU A 96 0.19 8.35 21.55
N SER A 97 1.03 9.33 21.93
CA SER A 97 0.63 10.74 21.96
C SER A 97 0.29 11.29 20.57
N GLU A 98 1.09 11.01 19.55
CA GLU A 98 0.79 11.43 18.17
C GLU A 98 -0.45 10.72 17.64
N THR A 99 -0.64 9.44 17.97
CA THR A 99 -1.81 8.65 17.57
C THR A 99 -3.07 9.17 18.24
N ALA A 100 -3.00 9.53 19.52
CA ALA A 100 -4.10 10.13 20.25
C ALA A 100 -4.48 11.52 19.70
N LYS A 101 -3.55 12.25 19.08
CA LYS A 101 -3.88 13.51 18.34
C LYS A 101 -4.61 13.24 17.03
N CYS A 102 -4.51 12.02 16.50
CA CYS A 102 -5.19 11.61 15.29
C CYS A 102 -6.58 11.00 15.54
N LEU A 103 -6.93 10.61 16.77
CA LEU A 103 -8.22 10.02 17.16
C LEU A 103 -9.10 11.07 17.83
#